data_AF-A0A1T2KTI8-F1
#
_entry.id   AF-A0A1T2KTI8-F1
#
_cell.length_a   1.000
_cell.length_b   1.000
_cell.length_c   1.000
_cell.angle_alpha   90.00
_cell.angle_beta   90.00
_cell.angle_gamma   90.00
#
_symmetry.space_group_name_H-M   'P 1'
#
loop_
_entity.id
_entity.type
_entity.pdbx_description
1 polymer ?
#
loop_
_entity_poly.entity_id
_entity_poly.type
_entity_poly.pdbx_seq_one_letter_code
_entity_poly.pdbx_strand_id
1 'polypeptide(L)'
;MERMKKIWLLFAFLFLQVQNASALTIEITEGAEGALPVAVVPFGWSGPGKPLSQDVARIIADDLTRSGRFKTMPVADMLARPQSGDEVEFRDWKVLGMENLVVGQVRPNGPGGYMVRFQLFDVFKGEQLSGYNIPTTERDLRATAHQIADIIYEKLTGQRGAFATRIAYVTSIHKTGGESQVALKVADADGYSPQTIVTSKEPLMSPAWSPDGRRLAYVSFEKGQPSIYVQEVFTGRRQKVSSYKGINGAPAWSPDGRKLALTLSKDGGPDIYVLNLNRKTLTRLTTHYGIDTEPAWSPDGRYIIFTSDRGGKPQIYRVPSMGGKVKRMTYEGSYNARASYSPDGESITLVTRQGRDFRIGVLDLESGGLQVLSEGRLDESPSFAPNGGMVIYATKINGKGELAAVSVDGRVRQRLALQEGDVREPVWSPYTRKNRRNP
;
A
#
# COMPACT_ATOMS: atom_id res chain seq x y z
N MET A 1 -29.70 -60.49 -30.30
CA MET A 1 -28.25 -60.48 -30.01
C MET A 1 -27.62 -59.41 -30.87
N GLU A 2 -27.57 -58.18 -30.39
CA GLU A 2 -26.49 -57.60 -29.56
C GLU A 2 -25.43 -56.86 -30.42
N ARG A 3 -25.20 -55.58 -30.08
CA ARG A 3 -24.04 -54.71 -30.40
C ARG A 3 -24.00 -54.09 -31.80
N MET A 4 -23.79 -52.79 -32.04
CA MET A 4 -23.28 -51.66 -31.24
C MET A 4 -24.02 -50.36 -31.63
N LYS A 5 -24.53 -49.61 -30.66
CA LYS A 5 -24.75 -48.16 -30.76
C LYS A 5 -24.06 -47.53 -29.56
N LYS A 6 -22.93 -46.86 -29.78
CA LYS A 6 -22.34 -45.92 -28.81
C LYS A 6 -21.99 -44.64 -29.54
N ILE A 7 -22.96 -43.71 -29.47
CA ILE A 7 -22.81 -42.29 -29.77
C ILE A 7 -21.93 -41.72 -28.66
N TRP A 8 -20.73 -41.25 -29.01
CA TRP A 8 -19.91 -40.42 -28.13
C TRP A 8 -20.33 -38.96 -28.31
N LEU A 9 -21.11 -38.46 -27.35
CA LEU A 9 -21.32 -37.02 -27.14
C LEU A 9 -20.04 -36.45 -26.53
N LEU A 10 -19.28 -35.70 -27.33
CA LEU A 10 -18.16 -34.91 -26.85
C LEU A 10 -18.71 -33.73 -26.04
N PHE A 11 -18.52 -33.77 -24.72
CA PHE A 11 -18.77 -32.65 -23.82
C PHE A 11 -17.72 -31.56 -24.10
N ALA A 12 -18.14 -30.46 -24.74
CA ALA A 12 -17.36 -29.24 -24.77
C ALA A 12 -17.47 -28.55 -23.40
N PHE A 13 -16.53 -28.83 -22.50
CA PHE A 13 -16.34 -28.03 -21.30
C PHE A 13 -15.73 -26.68 -21.69
N LEU A 14 -16.59 -25.68 -21.87
CA LEU A 14 -16.17 -24.29 -22.03
C LEU A 14 -15.67 -23.81 -20.67
N PHE A 15 -14.35 -23.88 -20.44
CA PHE A 15 -13.73 -23.18 -19.33
C PHE A 15 -13.86 -21.68 -19.59
N LEU A 16 -14.82 -21.04 -18.92
CA LEU A 16 -14.80 -19.60 -18.66
C LEU A 16 -13.62 -19.33 -17.72
N GLN A 17 -12.44 -19.13 -18.31
CA GLN A 17 -11.31 -18.49 -17.66
C GLN A 17 -11.77 -17.09 -17.25
N VAL A 18 -12.02 -16.88 -15.96
CA VAL A 18 -12.20 -15.53 -15.41
C VAL A 18 -10.88 -14.81 -15.63
N GLN A 19 -10.86 -13.86 -16.57
CA GLN A 19 -9.69 -13.01 -16.82
C GLN A 19 -9.46 -12.09 -15.61
N ASN A 20 -8.70 -12.56 -14.63
CA ASN A 20 -8.15 -11.75 -13.54
C ASN A 20 -6.73 -11.24 -13.88
N ALA A 21 -6.46 -10.93 -15.14
CA ALA A 21 -5.15 -10.52 -15.65
C ALA A 21 -4.67 -9.12 -15.15
N SER A 22 -5.29 -8.57 -14.11
CA SER A 22 -5.03 -7.20 -13.61
C SER A 22 -4.81 -7.08 -12.11
N ALA A 23 -5.03 -8.14 -11.33
CA ALA A 23 -4.78 -8.12 -9.88
C ALA A 23 -3.31 -8.42 -9.59
N LEU A 24 -2.79 -7.80 -8.52
CA LEU A 24 -1.47 -8.13 -8.00
C LEU A 24 -1.58 -9.43 -7.19
N THR A 25 -0.67 -10.37 -7.45
CA THR A 25 -0.52 -11.57 -6.61
C THR A 25 0.52 -11.28 -5.54
N ILE A 26 0.15 -11.46 -4.28
CA ILE A 26 1.07 -11.30 -3.15
C ILE A 26 1.70 -12.65 -2.78
N GLU A 27 3.01 -12.66 -2.68
CA GLU A 27 3.81 -13.77 -2.18
C GLU A 27 4.66 -13.29 -1.00
N ILE A 28 4.58 -13.97 0.14
CA ILE A 28 5.45 -13.72 1.30
C ILE A 28 6.74 -14.49 1.05
N THR A 29 7.83 -13.78 0.80
CA THR A 29 9.12 -14.39 0.44
C THR A 29 9.98 -14.68 1.67
N GLU A 30 9.72 -13.98 2.78
CA GLU A 30 10.43 -14.14 4.05
C GLU A 30 9.50 -13.76 5.21
N GLY A 31 9.41 -14.63 6.22
CA GLY A 31 8.63 -14.42 7.44
C GLY A 31 9.52 -14.14 8.65
N ALA A 32 8.96 -13.53 9.70
CA ALA A 32 9.73 -13.15 10.89
C ALA A 32 9.77 -14.26 11.96
N GLU A 33 10.96 -14.53 12.48
CA GLU A 33 11.12 -15.26 13.75
C GLU A 33 10.54 -14.44 14.92
N GLY A 34 9.85 -15.12 15.85
CA GLY A 34 9.19 -14.48 17.00
C GLY A 34 7.84 -13.85 16.71
N ALA A 35 7.22 -14.13 15.56
CA ALA A 35 5.86 -13.69 15.26
C ALA A 35 4.84 -14.29 16.25
N LEU A 36 3.92 -13.45 16.74
CA LEU A 36 2.94 -13.80 17.77
C LEU A 36 1.95 -14.87 17.25
N PRO A 37 1.83 -16.03 17.91
CA PRO A 37 0.87 -17.05 17.49
C PRO A 37 -0.58 -16.57 17.63
N VAL A 38 -1.35 -16.71 16.55
CA VAL A 38 -2.78 -16.40 16.54
C VAL A 38 -3.55 -17.42 15.69
N ALA A 39 -4.64 -17.96 16.22
CA ALA A 39 -5.57 -18.77 15.46
C ALA A 39 -6.75 -17.90 14.99
N VAL A 40 -7.06 -17.94 13.69
CA VAL A 40 -8.23 -17.27 13.11
C VAL A 40 -9.17 -18.34 12.57
N VAL A 41 -10.19 -18.67 13.35
CA VAL A 41 -11.13 -19.75 13.03
C VAL A 41 -12.02 -19.32 11.87
N PRO A 42 -12.34 -20.22 10.91
CA PRO A 42 -13.32 -19.93 9.87
C PRO A 42 -14.64 -19.41 10.45
N PHE A 43 -15.10 -18.24 9.99
CA PHE A 43 -16.30 -17.64 10.55
C PHE A 43 -17.54 -18.44 10.16
N GLY A 44 -18.43 -18.64 11.12
CA GLY A 44 -19.73 -19.27 10.89
C GLY A 44 -20.60 -18.48 9.91
N TRP A 45 -21.36 -19.16 9.06
CA TRP A 45 -22.35 -18.54 8.16
C TRP A 45 -23.73 -19.13 8.42
N SER A 46 -24.72 -18.28 8.73
CA SER A 46 -26.07 -18.71 9.11
C SER A 46 -27.18 -18.20 8.18
N GLY A 47 -26.86 -17.72 6.98
CA GLY A 47 -27.85 -17.21 6.03
C GLY A 47 -28.31 -18.23 5.00
N PRO A 48 -29.43 -17.95 4.31
CA PRO A 48 -30.00 -18.87 3.32
C PRO A 48 -29.11 -18.94 2.06
N GLY A 49 -28.94 -20.14 1.51
CA GLY A 49 -28.38 -20.34 0.16
C GLY A 49 -26.84 -20.34 0.07
N LYS A 50 -26.32 -19.69 -0.98
CA LYS A 50 -24.91 -19.78 -1.43
C LYS A 50 -23.92 -19.31 -0.34
N PRO A 51 -22.68 -19.84 -0.34
CA PRO A 51 -21.61 -19.29 0.49
C PRO A 51 -21.39 -17.80 0.24
N LEU A 52 -20.87 -17.09 1.25
CA LEU A 52 -20.43 -15.69 1.13
C LEU A 52 -19.42 -15.55 -0.02
N SER A 53 -19.43 -14.41 -0.72
CA SER A 53 -18.44 -14.16 -1.78
C SER A 53 -17.02 -13.94 -1.25
N GLN A 54 -16.88 -13.65 0.05
CA GLN A 54 -15.60 -13.42 0.72
C GLN A 54 -15.47 -14.34 1.92
N ASP A 55 -14.29 -14.93 2.08
CA ASP A 55 -13.88 -15.62 3.30
C ASP A 55 -13.28 -14.61 4.27
N VAL A 56 -14.11 -14.10 5.19
CA VAL A 56 -13.73 -13.06 6.17
C VAL A 56 -12.57 -13.52 7.05
N ALA A 57 -12.62 -14.75 7.55
CA ALA A 57 -11.59 -15.30 8.43
C ALA A 57 -10.25 -15.43 7.70
N ARG A 58 -10.27 -15.91 6.45
CA ARG A 58 -9.06 -16.00 5.64
C ARG A 58 -8.44 -14.63 5.38
N ILE A 59 -9.24 -13.62 5.05
CA ILE A 59 -8.72 -12.25 4.83
C ILE A 59 -8.04 -11.72 6.11
N ILE A 60 -8.66 -11.92 7.28
CA ILE A 60 -8.08 -11.53 8.57
C ILE A 60 -6.75 -12.27 8.81
N ALA A 61 -6.70 -13.58 8.56
CA ALA A 61 -5.49 -14.38 8.74
C ALA A 61 -4.37 -13.92 7.78
N ASP A 62 -4.70 -13.70 6.51
CA ASP A 62 -3.76 -13.25 5.48
C ASP A 62 -3.21 -11.86 5.83
N ASP A 63 -4.04 -10.93 6.33
CA ASP A 63 -3.62 -9.61 6.81
C ASP A 63 -2.62 -9.70 7.97
N LEU A 64 -2.97 -10.44 9.02
CA LEU A 64 -2.13 -10.59 10.21
C LEU A 64 -0.78 -11.23 9.84
N THR A 65 -0.80 -12.27 9.00
CA THR A 65 0.43 -12.94 8.52
C THR A 65 1.31 -12.00 7.72
N ARG A 66 0.72 -11.25 6.77
CA ARG A 66 1.45 -10.28 5.94
C ARG A 66 2.12 -9.19 6.78
N SER A 67 1.54 -8.81 7.91
CA SER A 67 2.18 -7.82 8.78
C SER A 67 3.54 -8.25 9.33
N GLY A 68 3.83 -9.56 9.31
CA GLY A 68 5.05 -10.11 9.89
C GLY A 68 5.07 -10.15 11.42
N ARG A 69 4.06 -9.60 12.08
CA ARG A 69 3.95 -9.61 13.54
C ARG A 69 3.26 -10.85 14.07
N PHE A 70 2.57 -11.59 13.21
CA PHE A 70 1.74 -12.73 13.62
C PHE A 70 2.04 -13.97 12.80
N LYS A 71 1.95 -15.12 13.45
CA LYS A 71 1.98 -16.44 12.81
C LYS A 71 0.60 -17.06 12.92
N THR A 72 -0.14 -17.11 11.81
CA THR A 72 -1.47 -17.71 11.81
C THR A 72 -1.42 -19.22 11.67
N MET A 73 -2.26 -19.91 12.44
CA MET A 73 -2.43 -21.37 12.30
C MET A 73 -3.21 -21.76 11.04
N PRO A 74 -2.74 -22.75 10.25
CA PRO A 74 -3.52 -23.33 9.16
C PRO A 74 -4.82 -23.98 9.66
N VAL A 75 -5.92 -23.80 8.91
CA VAL A 75 -7.25 -24.35 9.28
C VAL A 75 -7.27 -25.88 9.37
N ALA A 76 -6.37 -26.56 8.64
CA ALA A 76 -6.24 -28.02 8.66
C ALA A 76 -5.68 -28.55 10.00
N ASP A 77 -4.95 -27.71 10.74
CA ASP A 77 -4.28 -28.09 11.99
C ASP A 77 -5.15 -27.80 13.23
N MET A 78 -6.32 -27.16 13.02
CA MET A 78 -7.25 -26.81 14.11
C MET A 78 -8.00 -28.05 14.60
N LEU A 79 -7.97 -28.27 15.92
CA LEU A 79 -8.72 -29.35 16.59
C LEU A 79 -10.23 -29.10 16.63
N ALA A 80 -10.63 -27.83 16.67
CA ALA A 80 -12.02 -27.39 16.74
C ALA A 80 -12.23 -26.12 15.90
N ARG A 81 -13.50 -25.85 15.54
CA ARG A 81 -13.89 -24.67 14.75
C ARG A 81 -15.07 -23.93 15.40
N PRO A 82 -14.89 -23.39 16.62
CA PRO A 82 -15.93 -22.66 17.32
C PRO A 82 -16.32 -21.37 16.57
N GLN A 83 -17.60 -21.07 16.50
CA GLN A 83 -18.15 -19.90 15.80
C GLN A 83 -18.47 -18.74 16.76
N SER A 84 -18.43 -18.99 18.06
CA SER A 84 -18.63 -18.00 19.12
C SER A 84 -17.81 -18.33 20.37
N GLY A 85 -17.63 -17.33 21.24
CA GLY A 85 -16.81 -17.46 22.45
C GLY A 85 -17.28 -18.52 23.45
N ASP A 86 -18.58 -18.79 23.50
CA ASP A 86 -19.18 -19.81 24.37
C ASP A 86 -18.90 -21.25 23.92
N GLU A 87 -18.48 -21.45 22.67
CA GLU A 87 -18.06 -22.75 22.13
C GLU A 87 -16.55 -23.01 22.31
N VAL A 88 -15.79 -22.04 22.84
CA VAL A 88 -14.33 -22.10 22.89
C VAL A 88 -13.85 -22.94 24.08
N GLU A 89 -13.21 -24.06 23.76
CA GLU A 89 -12.41 -24.84 24.71
C GLU A 89 -10.95 -24.38 24.70
N PHE A 90 -10.60 -23.43 25.58
CA PHE A 90 -9.26 -22.82 25.60
C PHE A 90 -8.11 -23.81 25.76
N ARG A 91 -8.36 -24.96 26.39
CA ARG A 91 -7.35 -26.01 26.57
C ARG A 91 -6.82 -26.52 25.23
N ASP A 92 -7.67 -26.68 24.22
CA ASP A 92 -7.28 -27.20 22.91
C ASP A 92 -6.29 -26.26 22.23
N TRP A 93 -6.54 -24.95 22.33
CA TRP A 93 -5.68 -23.92 21.76
C TRP A 93 -4.35 -23.77 22.51
N LYS A 94 -4.35 -23.96 23.84
CA LYS A 94 -3.10 -24.01 24.65
C LYS A 94 -2.20 -25.16 24.21
N VAL A 95 -2.78 -26.34 23.97
CA VAL A 95 -2.05 -27.54 23.51
C VAL A 95 -1.44 -27.31 22.14
N LEU A 96 -2.13 -26.57 21.26
CA LEU A 96 -1.61 -26.19 19.95
C LEU A 96 -0.61 -25.01 20.00
N GLY A 97 -0.29 -24.50 21.20
CA GLY A 97 0.66 -23.39 21.38
C GLY A 97 0.15 -22.03 20.90
N MET A 98 -1.16 -21.85 20.80
CA MET A 98 -1.75 -20.56 20.41
C MET A 98 -1.91 -19.64 21.62
N GLU A 99 -1.47 -18.40 21.47
CA GLU A 99 -1.60 -17.38 22.51
C GLU A 99 -2.88 -16.55 22.33
N ASN A 100 -3.30 -16.37 21.09
CA ASN A 100 -4.46 -15.56 20.71
C ASN A 100 -5.41 -16.36 19.84
N LEU A 101 -6.72 -16.14 20.02
CA LEU A 101 -7.77 -16.80 19.24
C LEU A 101 -8.79 -15.80 18.75
N VAL A 102 -9.12 -15.87 17.46
CA VAL A 102 -10.18 -15.10 16.81
C VAL A 102 -11.26 -16.06 16.34
N VAL A 103 -12.48 -15.84 16.82
CA VAL A 103 -13.69 -16.55 16.37
C VAL A 103 -14.71 -15.53 15.87
N GLY A 104 -15.64 -15.97 15.04
CA GLY A 104 -16.67 -15.08 14.53
C GLY A 104 -17.71 -15.77 13.69
N GLN A 105 -18.69 -14.97 13.31
CA GLN A 105 -19.82 -15.40 12.49
C GLN A 105 -20.35 -14.24 11.65
N VAL A 106 -20.90 -14.58 10.49
CA VAL A 106 -21.58 -13.66 9.58
C VAL A 106 -23.04 -14.07 9.50
N ARG A 107 -23.95 -13.13 9.75
CA ARG A 107 -25.40 -13.35 9.69
C ARG A 107 -26.05 -12.35 8.72
N PRO A 108 -27.14 -12.72 8.02
CA PRO A 108 -27.93 -11.76 7.25
C PRO A 108 -28.46 -10.62 8.14
N ASN A 109 -28.52 -9.41 7.58
CA ASN A 109 -29.02 -8.21 8.28
C ASN A 109 -29.80 -7.31 7.29
N GLY A 110 -30.94 -7.80 6.80
CA GLY A 110 -31.75 -7.15 5.77
C GLY A 110 -31.27 -7.43 4.34
N PRO A 111 -31.98 -6.93 3.30
CA PRO A 111 -31.65 -7.20 1.91
C PRO A 111 -30.25 -6.72 1.52
N GLY A 112 -29.36 -7.66 1.16
CA GLY A 112 -27.96 -7.37 0.78
C GLY A 112 -27.05 -6.91 1.92
N GLY A 113 -27.56 -6.91 3.16
CA GLY A 113 -26.85 -6.52 4.37
C GLY A 113 -26.42 -7.74 5.18
N TYR A 114 -25.29 -7.59 5.87
CA TYR A 114 -24.76 -8.58 6.80
C TYR A 114 -24.41 -7.94 8.14
N MET A 115 -24.33 -8.77 9.16
CA MET A 115 -23.73 -8.45 10.45
C MET A 115 -22.54 -9.40 10.64
N VAL A 116 -21.33 -8.84 10.71
CA VAL A 116 -20.12 -9.61 11.04
C VAL A 116 -19.85 -9.44 12.54
N ARG A 117 -19.94 -10.53 13.29
CA ARG A 117 -19.53 -10.58 14.69
C ARG A 117 -18.16 -11.25 14.79
N PHE A 118 -17.25 -10.66 15.54
CA PHE A 118 -15.99 -11.32 15.90
C PHE A 118 -15.67 -11.12 17.38
N GLN A 119 -14.87 -12.03 17.93
CA GLN A 119 -14.33 -11.99 19.28
C GLN A 119 -12.85 -12.41 19.23
N LEU A 120 -12.00 -11.64 19.92
CA LEU A 120 -10.58 -11.91 20.12
C LEU A 120 -10.36 -12.28 21.58
N PHE A 121 -9.63 -13.37 21.81
CA PHE A 121 -9.34 -13.90 23.13
C PHE A 121 -7.84 -14.04 23.40
N ASP A 122 -7.48 -13.83 24.65
CA ASP A 122 -6.23 -14.32 25.25
C ASP A 122 -6.47 -15.78 25.65
N VAL A 123 -5.75 -16.70 25.01
CA VAL A 123 -5.95 -18.14 25.21
C VAL A 123 -5.49 -18.58 26.59
N PHE A 124 -4.43 -17.99 27.13
CA PHE A 124 -3.88 -18.38 28.42
C PHE A 124 -4.79 -17.96 29.58
N LYS A 125 -5.28 -16.72 29.54
CA LYS A 125 -6.20 -16.17 30.53
C LYS A 125 -7.64 -16.65 30.34
N GLY A 126 -8.01 -17.07 29.13
CA GLY A 126 -9.40 -17.42 28.80
C GLY A 126 -10.31 -16.19 28.78
N GLU A 127 -9.76 -15.02 28.47
CA GLU A 127 -10.46 -13.73 28.56
C GLU A 127 -10.67 -13.13 27.16
N GLN A 128 -11.84 -12.52 26.95
CA GLN A 128 -12.10 -11.76 25.73
C GLN A 128 -11.36 -10.42 25.79
N LEU A 129 -10.43 -10.19 24.86
CA LEU A 129 -9.68 -8.96 24.72
C LEU A 129 -10.46 -7.88 23.95
N SER A 130 -11.23 -8.30 22.94
CA SER A 130 -11.98 -7.40 22.05
C SER A 130 -13.11 -8.16 21.33
N GLY A 131 -14.12 -7.45 20.84
CA GLY A 131 -15.18 -8.04 20.03
C GLY A 131 -16.27 -7.03 19.68
N TYR A 132 -16.79 -7.11 18.46
CA TYR A 132 -17.76 -6.16 17.93
C TYR A 132 -18.78 -6.85 17.01
N ASN A 133 -19.92 -6.19 16.81
CA ASN A 133 -20.91 -6.50 15.77
C ASN A 133 -20.85 -5.39 14.72
N ILE A 134 -20.38 -5.70 13.52
CA ILE A 134 -20.15 -4.72 12.46
C ILE A 134 -21.19 -4.93 11.34
N PRO A 135 -22.14 -4.00 11.17
CA PRO A 135 -23.05 -4.04 10.03
C PRO A 135 -22.27 -3.73 8.75
N THR A 136 -22.51 -4.51 7.71
CA THR A 136 -21.83 -4.37 6.43
C THR A 136 -22.74 -4.77 5.26
N THR A 137 -22.23 -4.66 4.04
CA THR A 137 -22.90 -5.08 2.81
C THR A 137 -22.07 -6.12 2.08
N GLU A 138 -22.66 -6.84 1.12
CA GLU A 138 -21.92 -7.76 0.24
C GLU A 138 -20.68 -7.10 -0.39
N ARG A 139 -20.84 -5.85 -0.82
CA ARG A 139 -19.78 -5.07 -1.47
C ARG A 139 -18.65 -4.69 -0.50
N ASP A 140 -18.98 -4.46 0.77
CA ASP A 140 -18.04 -3.94 1.79
C ASP A 140 -17.49 -5.06 2.70
N LEU A 141 -17.87 -6.32 2.48
CA LEU A 141 -17.51 -7.46 3.34
C LEU A 141 -15.99 -7.63 3.45
N ARG A 142 -15.26 -7.48 2.33
CA ARG A 142 -13.79 -7.51 2.31
C ARG A 142 -13.16 -6.36 3.10
N ALA A 143 -13.63 -5.13 2.89
CA ALA A 143 -13.18 -3.97 3.65
C ALA A 143 -13.45 -4.12 5.16
N THR A 144 -14.54 -4.80 5.51
CA THR A 144 -14.90 -5.13 6.89
C THR A 144 -13.93 -6.12 7.49
N ALA A 145 -13.51 -7.15 6.74
CA ALA A 145 -12.49 -8.09 7.18
C ALA A 145 -11.15 -7.39 7.47
N HIS A 146 -10.69 -6.50 6.58
CA HIS A 146 -9.50 -5.69 6.81
C HIS A 146 -9.62 -4.80 8.05
N GLN A 147 -10.80 -4.21 8.28
CA GLN A 147 -11.05 -3.42 9.49
C GLN A 147 -11.00 -4.28 10.76
N ILE A 148 -11.49 -5.51 10.72
CA ILE A 148 -11.38 -6.45 11.84
C ILE A 148 -9.91 -6.79 12.11
N ALA A 149 -9.13 -7.06 11.07
CA ALA A 149 -7.70 -7.28 11.19
C ALA A 149 -6.99 -6.05 11.80
N ASP A 150 -7.36 -4.83 11.41
CA ASP A 150 -6.81 -3.59 11.98
C ASP A 150 -7.09 -3.50 13.49
N ILE A 151 -8.31 -3.84 13.92
CA ILE A 151 -8.69 -3.85 15.34
C ILE A 151 -7.91 -4.89 16.12
N ILE A 152 -7.76 -6.11 15.58
CA ILE A 152 -6.99 -7.19 16.22
C ILE A 152 -5.53 -6.78 16.36
N TYR A 153 -4.94 -6.26 15.28
CA TYR A 153 -3.56 -5.80 15.25
C TYR A 153 -3.32 -4.69 16.27
N GLU A 154 -4.20 -3.68 16.33
CA GLU A 154 -4.08 -2.59 17.30
C GLU A 154 -4.25 -3.08 18.73
N LYS A 155 -5.19 -4.00 18.98
CA LYS A 155 -5.39 -4.55 20.33
C LYS A 155 -4.18 -5.32 20.83
N LEU A 156 -3.49 -6.06 19.96
CA LEU A 156 -2.37 -6.93 20.33
C LEU A 156 -1.00 -6.23 20.29
N THR A 157 -0.85 -5.17 19.49
CA THR A 157 0.44 -4.48 19.30
C THR A 157 0.48 -3.07 19.88
N GLY A 158 -0.69 -2.46 20.15
CA GLY A 158 -0.81 -1.04 20.50
C GLY A 158 -0.59 -0.09 19.31
N GLN A 159 -0.30 -0.59 18.12
CA GLN A 159 -0.11 0.19 16.90
C GLN A 159 -1.31 0.03 15.98
N ARG A 160 -1.77 1.13 15.39
CA ARG A 160 -2.89 1.08 14.45
C ARG A 160 -2.56 0.20 13.23
N GLY A 161 -3.46 -0.71 12.86
CA GLY A 161 -3.34 -1.52 11.65
C GLY A 161 -3.50 -0.69 10.36
N ALA A 162 -2.90 -1.16 9.27
CA ALA A 162 -2.95 -0.51 7.95
C ALA A 162 -3.52 -1.43 6.86
N PHE A 163 -4.29 -2.47 7.21
CA PHE A 163 -4.83 -3.43 6.26
C PHE A 163 -5.98 -2.85 5.43
N ALA A 164 -6.84 -2.01 6.04
CA ALA A 164 -7.95 -1.35 5.34
C ALA A 164 -7.52 -0.12 4.51
N THR A 165 -6.25 -0.07 4.10
CA THR A 165 -5.68 1.00 3.28
C THR A 165 -5.59 0.56 1.82
N ARG A 166 -5.02 1.41 0.97
CA ARG A 166 -4.89 1.19 -0.47
C ARG A 166 -3.49 1.50 -0.94
N ILE A 167 -3.14 0.99 -2.11
CA ILE A 167 -1.93 1.37 -2.84
C ILE A 167 -2.33 1.95 -4.19
N ALA A 168 -1.60 2.98 -4.63
CA ALA A 168 -1.65 3.42 -6.02
C ALA A 168 -0.34 3.02 -6.71
N TYR A 169 -0.40 2.65 -7.99
CA TYR A 169 0.74 2.18 -8.75
C TYR A 169 0.53 2.39 -10.25
N VAL A 170 1.64 2.45 -11.00
CA VAL A 170 1.62 2.60 -12.45
C VAL A 170 1.88 1.24 -13.10
N THR A 171 1.02 0.83 -14.03
CA THR A 171 1.20 -0.37 -14.85
C THR A 171 1.53 -0.01 -16.29
N SER A 172 2.42 -0.75 -16.92
CA SER A 172 2.76 -0.64 -18.34
C SER A 172 2.55 -1.99 -19.02
N ILE A 173 1.67 -2.04 -20.02
CA ILE A 173 1.41 -3.25 -20.81
C ILE A 173 1.78 -2.96 -22.26
N HIS A 174 2.67 -3.77 -22.83
CA HIS A 174 3.06 -3.71 -24.24
C HIS A 174 2.05 -4.51 -25.07
N LYS A 175 1.25 -3.84 -25.91
CA LYS A 175 0.30 -4.53 -26.79
C LYS A 175 0.98 -5.05 -28.04
N THR A 176 0.49 -6.17 -28.55
CA THR A 176 0.87 -6.72 -29.86
C THR A 176 0.60 -5.67 -30.94
N GLY A 177 1.64 -5.21 -31.63
CA GLY A 177 1.57 -4.08 -32.58
C GLY A 177 2.35 -2.83 -32.15
N GLY A 178 3.01 -2.85 -30.99
CA GLY A 178 3.98 -1.84 -30.55
C GLY A 178 3.39 -0.68 -29.72
N GLU A 179 2.07 -0.57 -29.62
CA GLU A 179 1.44 0.42 -28.73
C GLU A 179 1.55 -0.02 -27.26
N SER A 180 2.21 0.80 -26.44
CA SER A 180 2.24 0.60 -24.99
C SER A 180 1.07 1.32 -24.33
N GLN A 181 0.40 0.66 -23.39
CA GLN A 181 -0.65 1.25 -22.59
C GLN A 181 -0.16 1.40 -21.15
N VAL A 182 -0.15 2.63 -20.66
CA VAL A 182 0.20 2.97 -19.28
C VAL A 182 -1.07 3.31 -18.51
N ALA A 183 -1.21 2.81 -17.29
CA ALA A 183 -2.35 3.12 -16.43
C ALA A 183 -1.90 3.41 -15.00
N LEU A 184 -2.51 4.40 -14.37
CA LEU A 184 -2.46 4.60 -12.93
C LEU A 184 -3.63 3.84 -12.31
N LYS A 185 -3.35 2.89 -11.44
CA LYS A 185 -4.34 2.05 -10.75
C LYS A 185 -4.30 2.29 -9.25
N VAL A 186 -5.41 1.98 -8.59
CA VAL A 186 -5.55 1.91 -7.14
C VAL A 186 -6.12 0.54 -6.77
N ALA A 187 -5.51 -0.15 -5.81
CA ALA A 187 -6.00 -1.40 -5.26
C ALA A 187 -6.07 -1.32 -3.73
N ASP A 188 -6.72 -2.30 -3.10
CA ASP A 188 -6.57 -2.52 -1.66
C ASP A 188 -5.09 -2.77 -1.33
N ALA A 189 -4.68 -2.58 -0.06
CA ALA A 189 -3.27 -2.70 0.34
C ALA A 189 -2.65 -4.06 -0.01
N ASP A 190 -3.51 -5.08 -0.14
CA ASP A 190 -3.12 -6.43 -0.54
C ASP A 190 -3.35 -6.76 -2.02
N GLY A 191 -3.52 -5.73 -2.87
CA GLY A 191 -3.53 -5.87 -4.33
C GLY A 191 -4.87 -6.26 -4.95
N TYR A 192 -5.89 -6.55 -4.13
CA TYR A 192 -7.23 -6.86 -4.58
C TYR A 192 -8.02 -5.63 -5.02
N SER A 193 -9.12 -5.87 -5.73
CA SER A 193 -10.06 -4.84 -6.16
C SER A 193 -9.45 -3.69 -6.98
N PRO A 194 -8.51 -3.95 -7.93
CA PRO A 194 -7.83 -2.89 -8.66
C PRO A 194 -8.81 -2.06 -9.51
N GLN A 195 -8.70 -0.74 -9.41
CA GLN A 195 -9.47 0.25 -10.15
C GLN A 195 -8.52 1.12 -10.97
N THR A 196 -8.84 1.31 -12.24
CA THR A 196 -8.08 2.22 -13.11
C THR A 196 -8.51 3.67 -12.85
N ILE A 197 -7.56 4.53 -12.50
CA ILE A 197 -7.78 5.96 -12.29
C ILE A 197 -7.67 6.71 -13.62
N VAL A 198 -6.63 6.42 -14.39
CA VAL A 198 -6.41 7.02 -15.70
C VAL A 198 -5.56 6.10 -16.56
N THR A 199 -5.82 6.12 -17.86
CA THR A 199 -5.06 5.40 -18.89
C THR A 199 -4.45 6.39 -19.86
N SER A 200 -3.26 6.09 -20.37
CA SER A 200 -2.52 6.93 -21.31
C SER A 200 -1.70 6.06 -22.27
N LYS A 201 -1.45 6.58 -23.48
CA LYS A 201 -0.43 6.03 -24.40
C LYS A 201 0.97 6.54 -24.06
N GLU A 202 1.04 7.66 -23.34
CA GLU A 202 2.25 8.32 -22.87
C GLU A 202 2.50 8.03 -21.37
N PRO A 203 3.72 8.22 -20.86
CA PRO A 203 4.05 7.97 -19.47
C PRO A 203 3.11 8.68 -18.47
N LEU A 204 2.78 7.93 -17.41
CA LEU A 204 2.21 8.43 -16.16
C LEU A 204 3.28 8.22 -15.08
N MET A 205 3.54 9.23 -14.25
CA MET A 205 4.61 9.18 -13.27
C MET A 205 4.25 9.83 -11.94
N SER A 206 4.97 9.41 -10.89
CA SER A 206 5.02 10.01 -9.56
C SER A 206 3.62 10.24 -8.96
N PRO A 207 2.79 9.20 -8.82
CA PRO A 207 1.52 9.33 -8.12
C PRO A 207 1.75 9.75 -6.66
N ALA A 208 0.87 10.59 -6.12
CA ALA A 208 0.93 11.03 -4.72
C ALA A 208 -0.48 11.24 -4.15
N TRP A 209 -0.76 10.58 -3.03
CA TRP A 209 -2.04 10.67 -2.34
C TRP A 209 -2.22 12.02 -1.63
N SER A 210 -3.41 12.60 -1.74
CA SER A 210 -3.83 13.64 -0.80
C SER A 210 -3.99 13.04 0.61
N PRO A 211 -3.75 13.81 1.69
CA PRO A 211 -3.75 13.30 3.06
C PRO A 211 -5.10 12.76 3.53
N ASP A 212 -6.19 13.09 2.84
CA ASP A 212 -7.53 12.56 3.08
C ASP A 212 -7.85 11.27 2.28
N GLY A 213 -6.93 10.82 1.42
CA GLY A 213 -7.09 9.63 0.57
C GLY A 213 -8.12 9.79 -0.55
N ARG A 214 -8.55 11.01 -0.89
CA ARG A 214 -9.62 11.25 -1.88
C ARG A 214 -9.11 11.61 -3.27
N ARG A 215 -7.87 12.07 -3.38
CA ARG A 215 -7.27 12.55 -4.64
C ARG A 215 -5.88 11.97 -4.84
N LEU A 216 -5.50 11.82 -6.09
CA LEU A 216 -4.14 11.53 -6.53
C LEU A 216 -3.62 12.71 -7.34
N ALA A 217 -2.42 13.18 -7.01
CA ALA A 217 -1.62 14.01 -7.90
C ALA A 217 -0.68 13.10 -8.71
N TYR A 218 -0.44 13.41 -9.98
CA TYR A 218 0.48 12.64 -10.83
C TYR A 218 0.91 13.45 -12.04
N VAL A 219 2.00 13.04 -12.66
CA VAL A 219 2.51 13.60 -13.92
C VAL A 219 1.94 12.80 -15.09
N SER A 220 1.50 13.50 -16.12
CA SER A 220 1.06 12.92 -17.39
C SER A 220 1.72 13.63 -18.57
N PHE A 221 2.14 12.82 -19.54
CA PHE A 221 2.75 13.27 -20.80
C PHE A 221 1.76 13.26 -21.98
N GLU A 222 0.46 13.03 -21.73
CA GLU A 222 -0.58 12.78 -22.75
C GLU A 222 -0.77 13.89 -23.81
N LYS A 223 -0.17 15.07 -23.60
CA LYS A 223 -0.19 16.23 -24.52
C LYS A 223 1.21 16.61 -25.01
N GLY A 224 2.17 15.68 -25.00
CA GLY A 224 3.54 15.90 -25.50
C GLY A 224 4.45 16.72 -24.58
N GLN A 225 3.96 17.12 -23.39
CA GLN A 225 4.77 17.78 -22.36
C GLN A 225 4.36 17.29 -20.97
N PRO A 226 5.29 17.22 -19.99
CA PRO A 226 4.96 16.84 -18.63
C PRO A 226 4.02 17.87 -18.00
N SER A 227 2.86 17.41 -17.56
CA SER A 227 1.87 18.22 -16.84
C SER A 227 1.44 17.51 -15.58
N ILE A 228 1.20 18.27 -14.50
CA ILE A 228 0.75 17.72 -13.23
C ILE A 228 -0.77 17.85 -13.16
N TYR A 229 -1.42 16.73 -12.87
CA TYR A 229 -2.85 16.62 -12.67
C TYR A 229 -3.17 16.24 -11.23
N VAL A 230 -4.32 16.70 -10.76
CA VAL A 230 -4.98 16.22 -9.54
C VAL A 230 -6.30 15.61 -9.94
N GLN A 231 -6.54 14.36 -9.58
CA GLN A 231 -7.76 13.62 -9.91
C GLN A 231 -8.42 13.05 -8.65
N GLU A 232 -9.74 13.19 -8.55
CA GLU A 232 -10.55 12.53 -7.54
C GLU A 232 -10.71 11.04 -7.85
N VAL A 233 -10.42 10.20 -6.84
CA VAL A 233 -10.40 8.74 -7.00
C VAL A 233 -11.79 8.16 -7.22
N PHE A 234 -12.82 8.72 -6.58
CA PHE A 234 -14.19 8.17 -6.65
C PHE A 234 -15.02 8.74 -7.82
N THR A 235 -14.85 10.02 -8.15
CA THR A 235 -15.68 10.69 -9.17
C THR A 235 -15.00 10.75 -10.52
N GLY A 236 -13.68 10.53 -10.58
CA GLY A 236 -12.87 10.72 -11.78
C GLY A 236 -12.63 12.20 -12.14
N ARG A 237 -13.16 13.16 -11.37
CA ARG A 237 -12.98 14.59 -11.64
C ARG A 237 -11.49 14.94 -11.64
N ARG A 238 -11.01 15.48 -12.76
CA ARG A 238 -9.59 15.71 -13.04
C ARG A 238 -9.33 17.18 -13.33
N GLN A 239 -8.27 17.73 -12.73
CA GLN A 239 -7.81 19.10 -12.93
C GLN A 239 -6.32 19.12 -13.25
N LYS A 240 -5.92 19.87 -14.29
CA LYS A 240 -4.51 20.23 -14.52
C LYS A 240 -4.11 21.35 -13.56
N VAL A 241 -3.02 21.17 -12.82
CA VAL A 241 -2.56 22.12 -11.81
C VAL A 241 -1.21 22.77 -12.12
N SER A 242 -0.38 22.14 -12.97
CA SER A 242 0.87 22.72 -13.45
C SER A 242 1.20 22.24 -14.87
N SER A 243 1.74 23.13 -15.71
CA SER A 243 2.05 22.86 -17.12
C SER A 243 3.02 23.90 -17.72
N TYR A 244 4.04 24.31 -16.97
CA TYR A 244 5.04 25.27 -17.45
C TYR A 244 5.96 24.64 -18.50
N LYS A 245 6.70 25.46 -19.27
CA LYS A 245 7.76 24.95 -20.16
C LYS A 245 8.83 24.24 -19.33
N GLY A 246 9.30 23.09 -19.80
CA GLY A 246 10.31 22.27 -19.11
C GLY A 246 9.70 21.22 -18.19
N ILE A 247 10.42 20.85 -17.14
CA ILE A 247 10.03 19.82 -16.18
C ILE A 247 8.86 20.32 -15.34
N ASN A 248 7.84 19.48 -15.20
CA ASN A 248 6.79 19.59 -14.20
C ASN A 248 6.63 18.20 -13.58
N GLY A 249 7.20 17.98 -12.41
CA GLY A 249 7.36 16.63 -11.84
C GLY A 249 7.17 16.54 -10.34
N ALA A 250 7.20 15.29 -9.87
CA ALA A 250 7.27 14.88 -8.46
C ALA A 250 6.34 15.68 -7.52
N PRO A 251 5.01 15.62 -7.73
CA PRO A 251 4.08 16.29 -6.83
C PRO A 251 4.06 15.62 -5.45
N ALA A 252 4.07 16.41 -4.38
CA ALA A 252 3.89 15.92 -3.02
C ALA A 252 2.93 16.81 -2.23
N TRP A 253 1.95 16.18 -1.57
CA TRP A 253 0.92 16.89 -0.83
C TRP A 253 1.42 17.40 0.52
N SER A 254 1.05 18.63 0.87
CA SER A 254 1.14 19.09 2.25
C SER A 254 0.18 18.30 3.15
N PRO A 255 0.50 18.09 4.43
CA PRO A 255 -0.35 17.30 5.36
C PRO A 255 -1.73 17.94 5.60
N ASP A 256 -1.85 19.26 5.39
CA ASP A 256 -3.14 19.98 5.44
C ASP A 256 -3.99 19.83 4.16
N GLY A 257 -3.45 19.21 3.10
CA GLY A 257 -4.11 18.98 1.81
C GLY A 257 -4.36 20.23 0.97
N ARG A 258 -3.75 21.38 1.32
CA ARG A 258 -3.97 22.68 0.66
C ARG A 258 -2.92 23.05 -0.36
N LYS A 259 -1.74 22.42 -0.31
CA LYS A 259 -0.59 22.74 -1.15
C LYS A 259 0.00 21.48 -1.79
N LEU A 260 0.70 21.69 -2.91
CA LEU A 260 1.60 20.70 -3.51
C LEU A 260 3.01 21.26 -3.54
N ALA A 261 4.00 20.50 -3.09
CA ALA A 261 5.40 20.73 -3.47
C ALA A 261 5.65 20.05 -4.83
N LEU A 262 6.37 20.73 -5.72
CA LEU A 262 6.58 20.33 -7.12
C LEU A 262 8.05 20.54 -7.51
N THR A 263 8.56 19.71 -8.41
CA THR A 263 9.79 20.02 -9.17
C THR A 263 9.41 20.78 -10.44
N LEU A 264 9.89 22.00 -10.63
CA LEU A 264 9.72 22.75 -11.88
C LEU A 264 11.06 23.25 -12.41
N SER A 265 11.26 23.21 -13.74
CA SER A 265 12.44 23.81 -14.39
C SER A 265 12.14 25.09 -15.16
N LYS A 266 11.05 25.78 -14.81
CA LYS A 266 10.56 26.95 -15.57
C LYS A 266 11.50 28.16 -15.51
N ASP A 267 12.36 28.24 -14.48
CA ASP A 267 13.29 29.35 -14.22
C ASP A 267 14.75 28.93 -14.43
N GLY A 268 15.01 28.00 -15.37
CA GLY A 268 16.34 27.50 -15.71
C GLY A 268 16.53 26.04 -15.30
N GLY A 269 17.02 25.81 -14.08
CA GLY A 269 17.24 24.47 -13.52
C GLY A 269 16.01 23.91 -12.79
N PRO A 270 15.97 22.59 -12.51
CA PRO A 270 14.95 21.98 -11.67
C PRO A 270 15.07 22.49 -10.23
N ASP A 271 14.00 23.10 -9.74
CA ASP A 271 13.89 23.62 -8.37
C ASP A 271 12.60 23.15 -7.70
N ILE A 272 12.58 23.27 -6.37
CA ILE A 272 11.41 22.99 -5.54
C ILE A 272 10.51 24.23 -5.48
N TYR A 273 9.24 24.03 -5.79
CA TYR A 273 8.19 25.03 -5.67
C TYR A 273 7.05 24.51 -4.80
N VAL A 274 6.30 25.43 -4.20
CA VAL A 274 5.05 25.14 -3.50
C VAL A 274 3.90 25.85 -4.20
N LEU A 275 2.95 25.06 -4.69
CA LEU A 275 1.71 25.53 -5.28
C LEU A 275 0.58 25.48 -4.25
N ASN A 276 -0.05 26.62 -3.97
CA ASN A 276 -1.31 26.67 -3.25
C ASN A 276 -2.48 26.33 -4.19
N LEU A 277 -3.21 25.26 -3.91
CA LEU A 277 -4.24 24.76 -4.82
C LEU A 277 -5.48 25.65 -4.91
N ASN A 278 -5.81 26.39 -3.85
CA ASN A 278 -6.97 27.27 -3.79
C ASN A 278 -6.64 28.64 -4.41
N ARG A 279 -5.52 29.25 -3.99
CA ARG A 279 -5.11 30.58 -4.44
C ARG A 279 -4.43 30.58 -5.81
N LYS A 280 -4.01 29.40 -6.29
CA LYS A 280 -3.20 29.23 -7.52
C LYS A 280 -1.87 30.00 -7.47
N THR A 281 -1.37 30.31 -6.28
CA THR A 281 -0.10 30.98 -6.07
C THR A 281 1.04 29.97 -6.01
N LEU A 282 2.13 30.26 -6.72
CA LEU A 282 3.32 29.44 -6.79
C LEU A 282 4.50 30.16 -6.12
N THR A 283 5.16 29.49 -5.18
CA THR A 283 6.34 30.03 -4.46
C THR A 283 7.54 29.15 -4.74
N ARG A 284 8.66 29.73 -5.19
CA ARG A 284 9.93 29.03 -5.37
C ARG A 284 10.66 28.93 -4.03
N LEU A 285 11.13 27.74 -3.66
CA LEU A 285 11.84 27.50 -2.39
C LEU A 285 13.35 27.34 -2.55
N THR A 286 13.80 26.90 -3.72
CA THR A 286 15.22 26.69 -4.03
C THR A 286 15.64 27.45 -5.28
N THR A 287 16.91 27.85 -5.32
CA THR A 287 17.50 28.64 -6.41
C THR A 287 18.96 28.23 -6.67
N HIS A 288 19.30 26.96 -6.44
CA HIS A 288 20.67 26.47 -6.60
C HIS A 288 20.93 26.08 -8.06
N TYR A 289 22.19 26.05 -8.51
CA TYR A 289 22.54 25.67 -9.88
C TYR A 289 22.44 24.14 -10.14
N GLY A 290 22.51 23.36 -9.06
CA GLY A 290 22.29 21.92 -9.06
C GLY A 290 20.81 21.56 -9.24
N ILE A 291 20.55 20.28 -9.46
CA ILE A 291 19.20 19.73 -9.59
C ILE A 291 18.60 19.58 -8.21
N ASP A 292 17.46 20.23 -7.95
CA ASP A 292 16.64 20.00 -6.77
C ASP A 292 15.30 19.36 -7.20
N THR A 293 15.01 18.14 -6.71
CA THR A 293 13.82 17.38 -7.15
C THR A 293 13.29 16.44 -6.07
N GLU A 294 12.19 15.73 -6.36
CA GLU A 294 11.58 14.69 -5.49
C GLU A 294 11.25 15.23 -4.08
N PRO A 295 10.46 16.31 -3.97
CA PRO A 295 10.10 16.84 -2.67
C PRO A 295 9.18 15.90 -1.90
N ALA A 296 9.31 15.88 -0.57
CA ALA A 296 8.35 15.28 0.36
C ALA A 296 8.14 16.18 1.59
N TRP A 297 6.90 16.31 2.02
CA TRP A 297 6.54 17.12 3.19
C TRP A 297 6.81 16.36 4.49
N SER A 298 7.29 17.07 5.52
CA SER A 298 7.25 16.55 6.88
C SER A 298 5.80 16.40 7.36
N PRO A 299 5.50 15.43 8.25
CA PRO A 299 4.13 15.23 8.75
C PRO A 299 3.55 16.46 9.47
N ASP A 300 4.41 17.26 10.09
CA ASP A 300 4.04 18.53 10.74
C ASP A 300 3.89 19.72 9.76
N GLY A 301 4.23 19.55 8.48
CA GLY A 301 4.14 20.56 7.43
C GLY A 301 5.18 21.70 7.52
N ARG A 302 6.12 21.64 8.47
CA ARG A 302 7.12 22.71 8.67
C ARG A 302 8.27 22.65 7.68
N TYR A 303 8.56 21.47 7.11
CA TYR A 303 9.70 21.25 6.26
C TYR A 303 9.33 20.47 5.00
N ILE A 304 10.18 20.63 3.98
CA ILE A 304 10.20 19.80 2.78
C ILE A 304 11.60 19.20 2.67
N ILE A 305 11.68 17.88 2.56
CA ILE A 305 12.90 17.19 2.13
C ILE A 305 12.88 17.02 0.63
N PHE A 306 14.04 16.94 0.01
CA PHE A 306 14.19 16.79 -1.44
C PHE A 306 15.57 16.24 -1.79
N THR A 307 15.68 15.63 -2.97
CA THR A 307 16.94 15.17 -3.54
C THR A 307 17.68 16.34 -4.17
N SER A 308 18.98 16.48 -3.88
CA SER A 308 19.83 17.47 -4.54
C SER A 308 21.24 16.95 -4.83
N ASP A 309 21.78 17.32 -5.99
CA ASP A 309 23.17 17.05 -6.38
C ASP A 309 24.12 18.21 -6.07
N ARG A 310 23.69 19.25 -5.34
CA ARG A 310 24.50 20.44 -5.01
C ARG A 310 25.85 20.17 -4.35
N GLY A 311 26.01 18.99 -3.75
CA GLY A 311 27.25 18.51 -3.14
C GLY A 311 28.06 17.56 -4.02
N GLY A 312 27.76 17.47 -5.32
CA GLY A 312 28.40 16.61 -6.33
C GLY A 312 27.60 15.37 -6.68
N LYS A 313 27.11 14.62 -5.68
CA LYS A 313 26.23 13.44 -5.88
C LYS A 313 24.86 13.66 -5.23
N PRO A 314 23.79 13.02 -5.73
CA PRO A 314 22.45 13.10 -5.14
C PRO A 314 22.45 12.70 -3.66
N GLN A 315 21.92 13.60 -2.84
CA GLN A 315 21.78 13.47 -1.39
C GLN A 315 20.45 14.11 -0.96
N ILE A 316 19.99 13.79 0.24
CA ILE A 316 18.77 14.37 0.80
C ILE A 316 19.08 15.67 1.52
N TYR A 317 18.32 16.70 1.21
CA TYR A 317 18.35 18.01 1.84
C TYR A 317 16.96 18.36 2.38
N ARG A 318 16.91 19.36 3.26
CA ARG A 318 15.70 19.88 3.88
C ARG A 318 15.67 21.40 3.81
N VAL A 319 14.50 21.96 3.54
CA VAL A 319 14.22 23.40 3.56
C VAL A 319 12.95 23.68 4.37
N PRO A 320 12.83 24.79 5.11
CA PRO A 320 11.55 25.20 5.69
C PRO A 320 10.50 25.39 4.60
N SER A 321 9.26 24.99 4.85
CA SER A 321 8.18 25.04 3.85
C SER A 321 7.78 26.46 3.42
N MET A 322 8.19 27.46 4.19
CA MET A 322 8.04 28.89 3.88
C MET A 322 9.28 29.52 3.22
N GLY A 323 10.29 28.70 2.89
CA GLY A 323 11.60 29.17 2.41
C GLY A 323 12.59 29.43 3.54
N GLY A 324 13.87 29.52 3.18
CA GLY A 324 14.95 29.75 4.15
C GLY A 324 16.18 28.91 3.84
N LYS A 325 17.04 28.74 4.86
CA LYS A 325 18.31 28.02 4.71
C LYS A 325 18.10 26.53 4.48
N VAL A 326 18.71 26.00 3.43
CA VAL A 326 18.73 24.56 3.16
C VAL A 326 19.78 23.87 4.05
N LYS A 327 19.44 22.68 4.57
CA LYS A 327 20.34 21.81 5.35
C LYS A 327 20.44 20.43 4.72
N ARG A 328 21.64 19.86 4.65
CA ARG A 328 21.86 18.46 4.22
C ARG A 328 21.46 17.50 5.34
N MET A 329 20.78 16.40 4.97
CA MET A 329 20.25 15.39 5.88
C MET A 329 21.04 14.07 5.83
N THR A 330 21.51 13.65 4.65
CA THR A 330 22.26 12.39 4.48
C THR A 330 23.75 12.63 4.28
N TYR A 331 24.58 11.93 5.05
CA TYR A 331 26.05 12.01 4.95
C TYR A 331 26.70 10.66 4.68
N GLU A 332 26.02 9.56 5.01
CA GLU A 332 26.44 8.21 4.69
C GLU A 332 26.05 7.80 3.27
N GLY A 333 26.87 6.98 2.62
CA GLY A 333 26.59 6.46 1.28
C GLY A 333 26.90 7.44 0.15
N SER A 334 27.13 6.90 -1.04
CA SER A 334 27.55 7.69 -2.21
C SER A 334 26.39 8.32 -2.99
N TYR A 335 25.15 7.92 -2.72
CA TYR A 335 23.94 8.37 -3.40
C TYR A 335 22.74 8.11 -2.49
N ASN A 336 21.93 9.13 -2.24
CA ASN A 336 20.67 9.04 -1.51
C ASN A 336 19.62 9.93 -2.20
N ALA A 337 18.48 9.38 -2.58
CA ALA A 337 17.45 10.07 -3.35
C ALA A 337 16.04 9.60 -2.97
N ARG A 338 15.02 10.29 -3.51
CA ARG A 338 13.59 9.95 -3.46
C ARG A 338 13.10 9.60 -2.06
N ALA A 339 13.41 10.48 -1.10
CA ALA A 339 13.07 10.26 0.29
C ALA A 339 11.60 10.58 0.61
N SER A 340 11.00 9.84 1.54
CA SER A 340 9.70 10.16 2.14
C SER A 340 9.74 9.95 3.66
N TYR A 341 8.99 10.77 4.40
CA TYR A 341 8.92 10.68 5.86
C TYR A 341 8.08 9.50 6.33
N SER A 342 8.47 8.92 7.46
CA SER A 342 7.58 8.09 8.26
C SER A 342 6.40 8.93 8.80
N PRO A 343 5.26 8.32 9.12
CA PRO A 343 4.08 9.06 9.59
C PRO A 343 4.30 9.87 10.87
N ASP A 344 5.17 9.40 11.77
CA ASP A 344 5.59 10.11 13.01
C ASP A 344 6.64 11.21 12.75
N GLY A 345 7.33 11.16 11.61
CA GLY A 345 8.39 12.09 11.23
C GLY A 345 9.75 11.81 11.88
N GLU A 346 9.92 10.65 12.52
CA GLU A 346 11.17 10.25 13.20
C GLU A 346 12.19 9.65 12.23
N SER A 347 11.74 9.10 11.10
CA SER A 347 12.61 8.52 10.08
C SER A 347 12.21 8.94 8.66
N ILE A 348 13.10 8.66 7.70
CA ILE A 348 12.80 8.77 6.27
C ILE A 348 13.19 7.47 5.57
N THR A 349 12.37 7.01 4.63
CA THR A 349 12.76 5.97 3.68
C THR A 349 13.32 6.64 2.44
N LEU A 350 14.30 6.01 1.78
CA LEU A 350 15.02 6.58 0.65
C LEU A 350 15.62 5.49 -0.25
N VAL A 351 15.97 5.88 -1.47
CA VAL A 351 16.81 5.07 -2.37
C VAL A 351 18.27 5.37 -2.06
N THR A 352 19.04 4.36 -1.68
CA THR A 352 20.48 4.44 -1.40
C THR A 352 21.28 3.51 -2.31
N ARG A 353 22.53 3.88 -2.60
CA ARG A 353 23.43 3.05 -3.42
C ARG A 353 24.35 2.20 -2.56
N GLN A 354 24.29 0.88 -2.77
CA GLN A 354 25.21 -0.10 -2.20
C GLN A 354 26.02 -0.76 -3.33
N GLY A 355 27.29 -0.40 -3.45
CA GLY A 355 28.13 -0.81 -4.57
C GLY A 355 27.58 -0.35 -5.93
N ARG A 356 27.02 -1.29 -6.71
CA ARG A 356 26.38 -1.01 -8.00
C ARG A 356 24.85 -1.02 -7.94
N ASP A 357 24.29 -1.43 -6.81
CA ASP A 357 22.86 -1.63 -6.64
C ASP A 357 22.22 -0.37 -6.03
N PHE A 358 20.98 -0.10 -6.44
CA PHE A 358 20.09 0.85 -5.79
C PHE A 358 19.09 0.09 -4.93
N ARG A 359 19.07 0.40 -3.64
CA ARG A 359 18.30 -0.29 -2.60
C ARG A 359 17.47 0.70 -1.81
N ILE A 360 16.46 0.20 -1.13
CA ILE A 360 15.64 0.95 -0.18
C ILE A 360 16.30 0.89 1.19
N GLY A 361 16.46 2.05 1.81
CA GLY A 361 16.88 2.18 3.19
C GLY A 361 15.90 3.01 4.02
N VAL A 362 16.08 2.96 5.33
CA VAL A 362 15.44 3.84 6.31
C VAL A 362 16.54 4.52 7.10
N LEU A 363 16.49 5.85 7.14
CA LEU A 363 17.37 6.70 7.93
C LEU A 363 16.58 7.19 9.14
N ASP A 364 17.09 6.87 10.33
CA ASP A 364 16.63 7.46 11.58
C ASP A 364 17.15 8.90 11.70
N LEU A 365 16.26 9.87 11.95
CA LEU A 365 16.62 11.29 11.92
C LEU A 365 17.25 11.80 13.22
N GLU A 366 17.14 11.05 14.32
CA GLU A 366 17.73 11.39 15.61
C GLU A 366 19.19 10.92 15.67
N SER A 367 19.42 9.62 15.46
CA SER A 367 20.74 8.99 15.48
C SER A 367 21.54 9.22 14.20
N GLY A 368 20.87 9.44 13.07
CA GLY A 368 21.49 9.52 11.75
C GLY A 368 21.89 8.16 11.15
N GLY A 369 21.48 7.04 11.77
CA GLY A 369 21.78 5.70 11.30
C GLY A 369 20.95 5.28 10.08
N LEU A 370 21.62 4.81 9.02
CA LEU A 370 20.98 4.28 7.81
C LEU A 370 20.93 2.74 7.84
N GLN A 371 19.73 2.17 7.89
CA GLN A 371 19.49 0.74 7.70
C GLN A 371 19.06 0.46 6.25
N VAL A 372 19.77 -0.43 5.56
CA VAL A 372 19.34 -0.92 4.24
C VAL A 372 18.35 -2.07 4.43
N LEU A 373 17.17 -1.96 3.81
CA LEU A 373 16.08 -2.92 3.96
C LEU A 373 15.97 -3.87 2.76
N SER A 374 16.14 -3.37 1.54
CA SER A 374 15.93 -4.19 0.34
C SER A 374 17.22 -4.83 -0.19
N GLU A 375 17.05 -5.86 -1.02
CA GLU A 375 18.16 -6.64 -1.60
C GLU A 375 18.22 -6.56 -3.13
N GLY A 376 17.26 -5.87 -3.76
CA GLY A 376 17.19 -5.76 -5.19
C GLY A 376 18.28 -4.85 -5.76
N ARG A 377 18.40 -4.90 -7.09
CA ARG A 377 19.47 -4.18 -7.83
C ARG A 377 19.05 -2.78 -8.28
N LEU A 378 17.77 -2.61 -8.56
CA LEU A 378 17.17 -1.40 -9.11
C LEU A 378 15.88 -1.09 -8.35
N ASP A 379 16.00 -0.99 -7.03
CA ASP A 379 14.88 -0.68 -6.18
C ASP A 379 14.64 0.83 -6.13
N GLU A 380 13.38 1.22 -6.26
CA GLU A 380 13.00 2.63 -6.37
C GLU A 380 11.63 2.91 -5.75
N SER A 381 11.30 4.20 -5.63
CA SER A 381 9.97 4.68 -5.23
C SER A 381 9.47 4.16 -3.87
N PRO A 382 10.26 4.23 -2.79
CA PRO A 382 9.80 3.75 -1.49
C PRO A 382 8.70 4.65 -0.90
N SER A 383 7.70 4.04 -0.28
CA SER A 383 6.59 4.71 0.40
C SER A 383 6.19 3.94 1.66
N PHE A 384 6.13 4.65 2.79
CA PHE A 384 5.65 4.06 4.04
C PHE A 384 4.15 3.76 4.01
N ALA A 385 3.76 2.65 4.66
CA ALA A 385 2.41 2.46 5.16
C ALA A 385 2.06 3.54 6.21
N PRO A 386 0.79 3.91 6.37
CA PRO A 386 0.40 5.01 7.27
C PRO A 386 0.57 4.71 8.76
N ASN A 387 0.91 3.48 9.14
CA ASN A 387 1.33 3.12 10.50
C ASN A 387 2.86 3.09 10.68
N GLY A 388 3.64 3.33 9.61
CA GLY A 388 5.09 3.28 9.64
C GLY A 388 5.69 1.88 9.73
N GLY A 389 4.88 0.80 9.73
CA GLY A 389 5.40 -0.56 9.92
C GLY A 389 6.00 -1.21 8.67
N MET A 390 5.62 -0.73 7.48
CA MET A 390 6.01 -1.31 6.19
C MET A 390 6.42 -0.22 5.20
N VAL A 391 7.30 -0.57 4.27
CA VAL A 391 7.66 0.24 3.10
C VAL A 391 7.34 -0.56 1.84
N ILE A 392 6.49 0.00 0.97
CA ILE A 392 6.28 -0.51 -0.40
C ILE A 392 7.23 0.18 -1.36
N TYR A 393 7.76 -0.56 -2.34
CA TYR A 393 8.69 -0.04 -3.34
C TYR A 393 8.57 -0.84 -4.65
N ALA A 394 9.15 -0.30 -5.73
CA ALA A 394 9.26 -1.00 -7.01
C ALA A 394 10.65 -1.63 -7.15
N THR A 395 10.71 -2.80 -7.77
CA THR A 395 11.95 -3.54 -8.03
C THR A 395 11.92 -4.15 -9.43
N LYS A 396 13.04 -4.72 -9.87
CA LYS A 396 13.16 -5.39 -11.17
C LYS A 396 13.66 -6.82 -10.97
N ILE A 397 12.81 -7.79 -11.29
CA ILE A 397 13.11 -9.22 -11.18
C ILE A 397 13.03 -9.83 -12.57
N ASN A 398 14.10 -10.52 -13.00
CA ASN A 398 14.19 -11.14 -14.33
C ASN A 398 13.83 -10.21 -15.50
N GLY A 399 14.15 -8.92 -15.38
CA GLY A 399 13.86 -7.93 -16.41
C GLY A 399 12.48 -7.28 -16.32
N LYS A 400 11.59 -7.77 -15.45
CA LYS A 400 10.21 -7.30 -15.27
C LYS A 400 10.09 -6.39 -14.05
N GLY A 401 9.34 -5.30 -14.18
CA GLY A 401 9.02 -4.36 -13.10
C GLY A 401 7.95 -4.94 -12.18
N GLU A 402 8.24 -4.98 -10.89
CA GLU A 402 7.37 -5.55 -9.86
C GLU A 402 7.32 -4.66 -8.62
N LEU A 403 6.33 -4.89 -7.76
CA LEU A 403 6.28 -4.25 -6.46
C LEU A 403 6.76 -5.22 -5.40
N ALA A 404 7.33 -4.67 -4.34
CA ALA A 404 7.69 -5.39 -3.14
C ALA A 404 7.36 -4.55 -1.91
N ALA A 405 7.16 -5.20 -0.78
CA ALA A 405 7.02 -4.54 0.50
C ALA A 405 7.95 -5.19 1.53
N VAL A 406 8.55 -4.37 2.39
CA VAL A 406 9.45 -4.83 3.45
C VAL A 406 9.06 -4.15 4.77
N SER A 407 9.13 -4.88 5.88
CA SER A 407 8.94 -4.29 7.20
C SER A 407 10.10 -3.34 7.52
N VAL A 408 9.84 -2.31 8.33
CA VAL A 408 10.88 -1.32 8.68
C VAL A 408 12.02 -1.95 9.49
N ASP A 409 11.77 -3.07 10.19
CA ASP A 409 12.81 -3.86 10.85
C ASP A 409 13.53 -4.85 9.92
N GLY A 410 13.12 -4.93 8.64
CA GLY A 410 13.74 -5.78 7.61
C GLY A 410 13.39 -7.27 7.68
N ARG A 411 12.54 -7.69 8.63
CA ARG A 411 12.30 -9.11 8.93
C ARG A 411 11.27 -9.78 8.04
N VAL A 412 10.39 -9.02 7.39
CA VAL A 412 9.35 -9.55 6.53
C VAL A 412 9.40 -8.91 5.17
N ARG A 413 9.33 -9.76 4.15
CA ARG A 413 9.35 -9.35 2.75
C ARG A 413 8.17 -9.95 2.01
N GLN A 414 7.58 -9.12 1.16
CA GLN A 414 6.49 -9.49 0.29
C GLN A 414 6.80 -9.04 -1.13
N ARG A 415 6.30 -9.80 -2.08
CA ARG A 415 6.36 -9.52 -3.50
C ARG A 415 4.94 -9.39 -4.02
N LEU A 416 4.66 -8.34 -4.78
CA LEU A 416 3.37 -8.10 -5.41
C LEU A 416 3.59 -8.04 -6.93
N ALA A 417 3.32 -9.15 -7.61
CA ALA A 417 3.57 -9.32 -9.03
C ALA A 417 2.29 -9.20 -9.86
N LEU A 418 2.37 -8.57 -11.04
CA LEU A 418 1.32 -8.65 -12.05
C LEU A 418 1.50 -9.88 -12.92
N GLN A 419 0.39 -10.48 -13.35
CA GLN A 419 0.43 -11.56 -14.34
C GLN A 419 1.01 -11.08 -15.68
N GLU A 420 0.59 -9.90 -16.15
CA GLU A 420 1.01 -9.31 -17.43
C GLU A 420 1.48 -7.86 -17.26
N GLY A 421 2.54 -7.48 -17.98
CA GLY A 421 3.13 -6.13 -17.96
C GLY A 421 4.03 -5.84 -16.76
N ASP A 422 4.55 -4.60 -16.73
CA ASP A 422 5.38 -4.08 -15.64
C ASP A 422 4.54 -3.25 -14.66
N VAL A 423 4.92 -3.28 -13.38
CA VAL A 423 4.38 -2.38 -12.35
C VAL A 423 5.50 -1.60 -11.67
N ARG A 424 5.24 -0.33 -11.37
CA ARG A 424 6.21 0.59 -10.77
C ARG A 424 5.56 1.73 -10.00
N GLU A 425 6.41 2.52 -9.35
CA GLU A 425 6.06 3.74 -8.63
C GLU A 425 4.87 3.61 -7.66
N PRO A 426 4.93 2.65 -6.71
CA PRO A 426 3.88 2.51 -5.73
C PRO A 426 3.87 3.70 -4.76
N VAL A 427 2.67 4.05 -4.30
CA VAL A 427 2.48 4.92 -3.12
C VAL A 427 1.37 4.37 -2.24
N TRP A 428 1.67 4.25 -0.95
CA TRP A 428 0.70 3.80 0.05
C TRP A 428 -0.27 4.94 0.38
N SER A 429 -1.55 4.63 0.49
CA SER A 429 -2.55 5.62 0.88
C SER A 429 -2.43 5.99 2.35
N PRO A 430 -2.84 7.20 2.76
CA PRO A 430 -3.12 7.46 4.16
C PRO A 430 -4.27 6.57 4.65
N TYR A 431 -4.54 6.60 5.95
CA TYR A 431 -5.77 6.03 6.49
C TYR A 431 -6.99 6.63 5.80
N THR A 432 -7.89 5.78 5.32
CA THR A 432 -9.15 6.26 4.75
C THR A 432 -10.01 6.85 5.88
N ARG A 433 -10.55 8.06 5.67
CA ARG A 433 -11.53 8.65 6.58
C ARG A 433 -12.89 7.92 6.43
N LYS A 434 -13.00 6.72 7.01
CA LYS A 434 -14.29 6.10 7.33
C LYS A 434 -14.42 5.60 8.78
N ASN A 435 -13.38 5.73 9.63
CA ASN A 435 -13.45 5.29 11.03
C ASN A 435 -13.56 6.46 12.02
N ARG A 436 -14.54 7.35 11.81
CA ARG A 436 -15.03 8.28 12.84
C ARG A 436 -16.51 8.02 13.11
N ARG A 437 -16.87 6.75 13.29
CA ARG A 437 -18.11 6.31 13.94
C ARG A 437 -17.88 4.91 14.54
N ASN A 438 -17.09 4.85 15.62
CA ASN A 438 -17.51 4.00 16.72
C ASN A 438 -18.17 4.94 17.74
N PRO A 439 -19.34 4.58 18.30
CA PRO A 439 -19.87 5.26 19.48
C PRO A 439 -18.92 5.14 20.68
#